data_AF-A0AAU4VKP7-F1
#
_entry.id   AF-A0AAU4VKP7-F1
#
_cell.length_a   1.000
_cell.length_b   1.000
_cell.length_c   1.000
_cell.angle_alpha   90.00
_cell.angle_beta   90.00
_cell.angle_gamma   90.00
#
_symmetry.space_group_name_H-M   'P 1'
#
loop_
_entity.id
_entity.type
_entity.pdbx_description
1 polymer ?
#
loop_
_entity_poly.entity_id
_entity_poly.type
_entity_poly.pdbx_seq_one_letter_code
_entity_poly.pdbx_strand_id
1 'polypeptide(L)'
;MPAEDLDALSPSPTALLEAGAARVREWSGPQAGGGVGREVYTQAQAVFGHADVSRAEFGSWLHFAAKVLGHDAYARQVAEAEPGMPWRTVWAWWRPVGAFRAVPNLSGDSSAAVFDGPGGRSLLKVWSLWTEERWFDLTTGEPCPAPGAGEFTERTEEPGEEEPFLFDPDEDAWALHCPGTWEDPVPLGAGRFLLTEARGIVVVERNEAVAAAGWPTGGADNASWDEGAGEPWFAGPAPGEAPLDAARVEAVFGADWTVRVPEARLPASLTHRPTRELISTVGLPRHWGAGATSFELAWTEEGPGAAESADQGPGFGGLLHIGTLEMGYGDEGVVLVHPETGAVSLIREGEGPFPFARDTETFVRLLEAVRRFMGACWNPYPGENGCGSFLAEAAELEPGVLESDDPEEPGAAAWEHVFASITELSVYGY
;
A
#
# COMPACT_ATOMS: atom_id res chain seq x y z
N MET A 1 12.32 -3.24 -35.95
CA MET A 1 13.41 -2.47 -35.30
C MET A 1 13.71 -3.16 -33.97
N PRO A 2 14.98 -3.30 -33.55
CA PRO A 2 15.35 -4.12 -32.39
C PRO A 2 15.06 -3.43 -31.04
N ALA A 3 15.04 -4.22 -29.95
CA ALA A 3 14.81 -3.77 -28.56
C ALA A 3 15.78 -2.69 -28.05
N GLU A 4 16.84 -2.38 -28.80
CA GLU A 4 17.84 -1.35 -28.53
C GLU A 4 17.28 0.08 -28.57
N ASP A 5 16.06 0.30 -29.11
CA ASP A 5 15.47 1.64 -29.27
C ASP A 5 14.83 2.22 -27.99
N LEU A 6 14.25 1.39 -27.10
CA LEU A 6 13.63 1.88 -25.85
C LEU A 6 14.68 2.36 -24.86
N ASP A 7 15.82 1.66 -24.75
CA ASP A 7 16.95 2.04 -23.89
C ASP A 7 17.61 3.34 -24.35
N ALA A 8 17.52 3.67 -25.65
CA ALA A 8 18.01 4.94 -26.21
C ALA A 8 17.07 6.11 -25.94
N LEU A 9 15.76 5.87 -25.82
CA LEU A 9 14.73 6.89 -25.62
C LEU A 9 14.44 7.16 -24.13
N SER A 10 14.49 6.13 -23.30
CA SER A 10 14.18 6.18 -21.87
C SER A 10 14.98 7.22 -21.07
N PRO A 11 16.22 7.58 -21.44
CA PRO A 11 16.94 8.67 -20.77
C PRO A 11 16.42 10.08 -21.12
N SER A 12 15.61 10.23 -22.18
CA SER A 12 15.14 11.53 -22.70
C SER A 12 13.62 11.61 -22.74
N PRO A 13 12.98 12.29 -21.77
CA PRO A 13 11.54 12.54 -21.78
C PRO A 13 11.04 13.16 -23.08
N THR A 14 11.80 14.07 -23.69
CA THR A 14 11.45 14.68 -24.98
C THR A 14 11.34 13.63 -26.08
N ALA A 15 12.31 12.72 -26.18
CA ALA A 15 12.31 11.69 -27.21
C ALA A 15 11.20 10.65 -26.99
N LEU A 16 10.91 10.32 -25.73
CA LEU A 16 9.79 9.47 -25.34
C LEU A 16 8.44 10.08 -25.74
N LEU A 17 8.25 11.38 -25.46
CA LEU A 17 7.06 12.14 -25.85
C LEU A 17 6.93 12.33 -27.36
N GLU A 18 8.04 12.44 -28.10
CA GLU A 18 8.04 12.51 -29.57
C GLU A 18 7.67 11.17 -30.21
N ALA A 19 8.09 10.05 -29.61
CA ALA A 19 7.69 8.74 -30.07
C ALA A 19 6.18 8.47 -29.86
N GLY A 20 5.63 8.92 -28.74
CA GLY A 20 4.23 8.75 -28.36
C GLY A 20 3.90 7.34 -27.84
N ALA A 21 2.81 7.22 -27.07
CA ALA A 21 2.46 6.01 -26.33
C ALA A 21 2.34 4.75 -27.20
N ALA A 22 1.67 4.84 -28.35
CA ALA A 22 1.46 3.71 -29.26
C ALA A 22 2.79 3.13 -29.80
N ARG A 23 3.74 4.00 -30.15
CA ARG A 23 5.02 3.58 -30.74
C ARG A 23 5.97 3.00 -29.70
N VAL A 24 5.95 3.53 -28.47
CA VAL A 24 6.75 3.00 -27.36
C VAL A 24 6.29 1.59 -26.98
N ARG A 25 4.98 1.31 -27.06
CA ARG A 25 4.40 -0.02 -26.83
C ARG A 25 4.97 -1.09 -27.76
N GLU A 26 5.21 -0.76 -29.03
CA GLU A 26 5.81 -1.69 -30.00
C GLU A 26 7.26 -2.07 -29.64
N TRP A 27 7.92 -1.30 -28.77
CA TRP A 27 9.33 -1.46 -28.40
C TRP A 27 9.54 -2.13 -27.03
N SER A 28 8.50 -2.22 -26.21
CA SER A 28 8.52 -2.86 -24.89
C SER A 28 8.52 -4.39 -25.02
N GLY A 29 9.66 -4.96 -25.40
CA GLY A 29 9.89 -6.41 -25.37
C GLY A 29 10.52 -6.90 -24.05
N PRO A 30 10.41 -8.20 -23.70
CA PRO A 30 11.01 -8.78 -22.49
C PRO A 30 12.54 -8.65 -22.38
N GLN A 31 13.22 -8.30 -23.48
CA GLN A 31 14.68 -8.25 -23.58
C GLN A 31 15.28 -6.83 -23.54
N ALA A 32 14.48 -5.78 -23.40
CA ALA A 32 15.01 -4.42 -23.22
C ALA A 32 15.76 -4.30 -21.87
N GLY A 33 16.74 -3.40 -21.77
CA GLY A 33 17.48 -3.10 -20.55
C GLY A 33 16.63 -2.36 -19.49
N GLY A 34 17.23 -2.12 -18.32
CA GLY A 34 16.59 -1.40 -17.22
C GLY A 34 16.87 0.12 -17.24
N GLY A 35 15.94 0.93 -16.71
CA GLY A 35 16.16 2.37 -16.53
C GLY A 35 14.92 3.15 -16.11
N VAL A 36 15.14 4.36 -15.56
CA VAL A 36 14.08 5.24 -15.01
C VAL A 36 12.97 5.51 -16.02
N GLY A 37 13.29 5.86 -17.26
CA GLY A 37 12.26 6.16 -18.27
C GLY A 37 11.40 4.96 -18.67
N ARG A 38 11.98 3.75 -18.67
CA ARG A 38 11.23 2.51 -18.91
C ARG A 38 10.28 2.24 -17.74
N GLU A 39 10.79 2.32 -16.51
CA GLU A 39 9.99 2.14 -15.29
C GLU A 39 8.80 3.11 -15.30
N VAL A 40 9.07 4.40 -15.49
CA VAL A 40 8.05 5.47 -15.59
C VAL A 40 7.04 5.19 -16.70
N TYR A 41 7.50 4.81 -17.89
CA TYR A 41 6.61 4.49 -19.01
C TYR A 41 5.69 3.30 -18.68
N THR A 42 6.25 2.19 -18.18
CA THR A 42 5.45 0.99 -17.87
C THR A 42 4.46 1.23 -16.74
N GLN A 43 4.81 2.07 -15.75
CA GLN A 43 3.90 2.47 -14.68
C GLN A 43 2.79 3.40 -15.19
N ALA A 44 3.12 4.35 -16.06
CA ALA A 44 2.11 5.19 -16.69
C ALA A 44 1.14 4.34 -17.52
N GLN A 45 1.66 3.42 -18.34
CA GLN A 45 0.86 2.53 -19.18
C GLN A 45 -0.03 1.58 -18.38
N ALA A 46 0.42 1.13 -17.21
CA ALA A 46 -0.41 0.31 -16.32
C ALA A 46 -1.61 1.08 -15.73
N VAL A 47 -1.61 2.42 -15.83
CA VAL A 47 -2.67 3.31 -15.35
C VAL A 47 -3.56 3.80 -16.51
N PHE A 48 -3.01 4.36 -17.58
CA PHE A 48 -3.87 4.83 -18.70
C PHE A 48 -4.19 3.72 -19.73
N GLY A 49 -3.55 2.56 -19.59
CA GLY A 49 -3.76 1.38 -20.42
C GLY A 49 -3.32 1.53 -21.88
N HIS A 50 -4.23 1.21 -22.80
CA HIS A 50 -3.94 1.12 -24.23
C HIS A 50 -4.48 2.25 -25.09
N ALA A 51 -5.12 3.23 -24.45
CA ALA A 51 -5.66 4.42 -25.06
C ALA A 51 -4.71 5.17 -26.01
N ASP A 52 -5.27 5.67 -27.09
CA ASP A 52 -4.64 6.68 -27.94
C ASP A 52 -4.80 8.06 -27.29
N VAL A 53 -3.86 8.40 -26.41
CA VAL A 53 -3.80 9.70 -25.73
C VAL A 53 -3.01 10.72 -26.53
N SER A 54 -3.34 12.00 -26.35
CA SER A 54 -2.55 13.09 -26.92
C SER A 54 -1.14 13.14 -26.30
N ARG A 55 -0.19 13.81 -26.96
CA ARG A 55 1.15 14.02 -26.39
C ARG A 55 1.10 14.72 -25.03
N ALA A 56 0.23 15.72 -24.88
CA ALA A 56 0.07 16.50 -23.66
C ALA A 56 -0.47 15.65 -22.50
N GLU A 57 -1.49 14.85 -22.78
CA GLU A 57 -2.08 13.92 -21.83
C GLU A 57 -1.08 12.81 -21.45
N PHE A 58 -0.37 12.24 -22.42
CA PHE A 58 0.71 11.29 -22.17
C PHE A 58 1.81 11.89 -21.28
N GLY A 59 2.16 13.16 -21.47
CA GLY A 59 3.06 13.88 -20.58
C GLY A 59 2.56 13.93 -19.13
N SER A 60 1.26 14.13 -18.93
CA SER A 60 0.65 14.16 -17.58
C SER A 60 0.75 12.79 -16.90
N TRP A 61 0.53 11.71 -17.65
CA TRP A 61 0.69 10.33 -17.15
C TRP A 61 2.14 9.97 -16.83
N LEU A 62 3.09 10.36 -17.69
CA LEU A 62 4.52 10.17 -17.42
C LEU A 62 4.98 10.98 -16.20
N HIS A 63 4.47 12.20 -16.05
CA HIS A 63 4.74 13.04 -14.88
C HIS A 63 4.19 12.41 -13.61
N PHE A 64 2.95 11.93 -13.64
CA PHE A 64 2.33 11.20 -12.53
C PHE A 64 3.15 9.97 -12.13
N ALA A 65 3.44 9.07 -13.07
CA ALA A 65 4.22 7.86 -12.81
C ALA A 65 5.62 8.17 -12.24
N ALA A 66 6.30 9.19 -12.75
CA ALA A 66 7.58 9.62 -12.22
C ALA A 66 7.48 10.12 -10.77
N LYS A 67 6.42 10.86 -10.42
CA LYS A 67 6.16 11.31 -9.05
C LYS A 67 5.83 10.14 -8.11
N VAL A 68 5.00 9.20 -8.55
CA VAL A 68 4.65 7.98 -7.80
C VAL A 68 5.89 7.13 -7.48
N LEU A 69 6.82 7.03 -8.42
CA LEU A 69 8.07 6.30 -8.25
C LEU A 69 9.17 7.06 -7.49
N GLY A 70 8.94 8.34 -7.13
CA GLY A 70 9.94 9.19 -6.48
C GLY A 70 11.03 9.73 -7.41
N HIS A 71 10.86 9.64 -8.73
CA HIS A 71 11.81 10.15 -9.73
C HIS A 71 11.60 11.65 -10.01
N ASP A 72 11.71 12.51 -8.99
CA ASP A 72 11.42 13.96 -9.08
C ASP A 72 12.25 14.70 -10.16
N ALA A 73 13.50 14.27 -10.38
CA ALA A 73 14.34 14.84 -11.43
C ALA A 73 13.79 14.52 -12.84
N TYR A 74 13.28 13.30 -13.04
CA TYR A 74 12.68 12.89 -14.30
C TYR A 74 11.31 13.56 -14.51
N ALA A 75 10.50 13.67 -13.45
CA ALA A 75 9.22 14.41 -13.49
C ALA A 75 9.42 15.87 -13.95
N ARG A 76 10.43 16.57 -13.42
CA ARG A 76 10.78 17.93 -13.87
C ARG A 76 11.15 18.00 -15.34
N GLN A 77 11.92 17.03 -15.84
CA GLN A 77 12.29 16.98 -17.26
C GLN A 77 11.08 16.70 -18.16
N VAL A 78 10.13 15.87 -17.72
CA VAL A 78 8.84 15.69 -18.43
C VAL A 78 8.09 17.02 -18.50
N ALA A 79 8.01 17.76 -17.38
CA ALA A 79 7.31 19.04 -17.34
C ALA A 79 7.96 20.14 -18.20
N GLU A 80 9.28 20.11 -18.34
CA GLU A 80 10.02 20.99 -19.26
C GLU A 80 9.79 20.59 -20.73
N ALA A 81 9.71 19.28 -21.01
CA ALA A 81 9.54 18.74 -22.36
C ALA A 81 8.11 18.88 -22.90
N GLU A 82 7.10 18.96 -22.02
CA GLU A 82 5.70 19.17 -22.39
C GLU A 82 5.02 20.20 -21.46
N PRO A 83 5.22 21.51 -21.71
CA PRO A 83 4.57 22.55 -20.91
C PRO A 83 3.03 22.54 -21.03
N GLY A 84 2.50 21.96 -22.12
CA GLY A 84 1.07 21.90 -22.43
C GLY A 84 0.32 20.76 -21.75
N MET A 85 0.93 20.05 -20.80
CA MET A 85 0.22 19.05 -19.99
C MET A 85 -1.06 19.64 -19.38
N PRO A 86 -2.22 18.99 -19.53
CA PRO A 86 -3.49 19.44 -18.95
C PRO A 86 -3.47 19.47 -17.40
N TRP A 87 -2.70 18.60 -16.75
CA TRP A 87 -2.47 18.66 -15.30
C TRP A 87 -1.04 18.27 -14.94
N ARG A 88 -0.64 18.63 -13.71
CA ARG A 88 0.63 18.25 -13.11
C ARG A 88 0.42 17.66 -11.74
N THR A 89 1.13 16.57 -11.45
CA THR A 89 1.13 15.99 -10.11
C THR A 89 1.96 16.85 -9.16
N VAL A 90 1.34 17.43 -8.13
CA VAL A 90 2.04 18.18 -7.09
C VAL A 90 2.82 17.18 -6.22
N TRP A 91 2.12 16.19 -5.69
CA TRP A 91 2.68 15.05 -4.96
C TRP A 91 1.71 13.87 -5.05
N ALA A 92 2.22 12.65 -4.85
CA ALA A 92 1.43 11.42 -4.90
C ALA A 92 1.95 10.41 -3.88
N TRP A 93 1.01 9.81 -3.14
CA TRP A 93 1.20 8.63 -2.32
C TRP A 93 0.33 7.53 -2.91
N TRP A 94 0.83 6.95 -3.99
CA TRP A 94 0.09 6.02 -4.84
C TRP A 94 0.84 4.71 -4.93
N ARG A 95 0.13 3.58 -4.88
CA ARG A 95 0.75 2.26 -5.04
C ARG A 95 1.27 2.07 -6.47
N PRO A 96 2.58 1.92 -6.70
CA PRO A 96 3.06 1.49 -8.01
C PRO A 96 2.55 0.08 -8.34
N VAL A 97 2.29 -0.17 -9.61
CA VAL A 97 1.86 -1.49 -10.09
C VAL A 97 3.01 -2.48 -9.85
N GLY A 98 2.73 -3.65 -9.27
CA GLY A 98 3.75 -4.65 -8.94
C GLY A 98 4.60 -4.37 -7.69
N ALA A 99 4.51 -3.18 -7.09
CA ALA A 99 5.16 -2.91 -5.79
C ALA A 99 4.38 -3.51 -4.61
N PHE A 100 3.11 -3.87 -4.84
CA PHE A 100 2.20 -4.49 -3.88
C PHE A 100 2.14 -3.79 -2.52
N ARG A 101 2.42 -2.49 -2.45
CA ARG A 101 2.39 -1.74 -1.19
C ARG A 101 1.76 -0.38 -1.41
N ALA A 102 0.58 -0.18 -0.84
CA ALA A 102 -0.08 1.13 -0.75
C ALA A 102 0.28 1.79 0.59
N VAL A 103 0.65 3.07 0.57
CA VAL A 103 0.96 3.84 1.78
C VAL A 103 0.38 5.25 1.58
N PRO A 104 -0.79 5.60 2.13
CA PRO A 104 -1.70 4.73 2.89
C PRO A 104 -2.42 3.71 2.01
N ASN A 105 -2.94 2.64 2.62
CA ASN A 105 -3.86 1.72 1.96
C ASN A 105 -5.29 2.13 2.28
N LEU A 106 -6.07 2.47 1.25
CA LEU A 106 -7.44 2.97 1.38
C LEU A 106 -8.49 1.95 0.96
N SER A 107 -8.13 0.66 0.90
CA SER A 107 -9.08 -0.42 0.63
C SER A 107 -10.13 -0.51 1.75
N GLY A 108 -11.39 -0.73 1.38
CA GLY A 108 -12.52 -0.73 2.33
C GLY A 108 -12.97 0.68 2.69
N ASP A 109 -13.51 0.84 3.90
CA ASP A 109 -13.92 2.17 4.38
C ASP A 109 -12.68 3.05 4.57
N SER A 110 -12.71 4.22 3.96
CA SER A 110 -11.65 5.21 4.08
C SER A 110 -12.21 6.62 3.91
N SER A 111 -11.47 7.61 4.39
CA SER A 111 -11.81 9.01 4.21
C SER A 111 -10.56 9.88 4.15
N ALA A 112 -10.68 10.99 3.44
CA ALA A 112 -9.67 12.03 3.38
C ALA A 112 -10.35 13.37 3.64
N ALA A 113 -9.84 14.11 4.63
CA ALA A 113 -10.41 15.37 5.06
C ALA A 113 -9.32 16.43 5.21
N VAL A 114 -9.61 17.64 4.73
CA VAL A 114 -8.68 18.76 4.79
C VAL A 114 -8.91 19.56 6.08
N PHE A 115 -7.82 19.91 6.74
CA PHE A 115 -7.81 20.64 8.00
C PHE A 115 -7.02 21.94 7.82
N ASP A 116 -7.66 23.07 8.09
CA ASP A 116 -7.06 24.40 7.96
C ASP A 116 -6.59 24.93 9.32
N GLY A 117 -5.41 25.55 9.33
CA GLY A 117 -4.76 26.01 10.54
C GLY A 117 -4.04 27.35 10.39
N PRO A 118 -3.24 27.72 11.40
CA PRO A 118 -2.57 29.01 11.47
C PRO A 118 -1.67 29.28 10.27
N GLY A 119 -1.61 30.53 9.84
CA GLY A 119 -0.71 30.97 8.77
C GLY A 119 -1.09 30.46 7.37
N GLY A 120 -2.32 29.98 7.17
CA GLY A 120 -2.79 29.43 5.89
C GLY A 120 -2.21 28.05 5.59
N ARG A 121 -1.69 27.35 6.60
CA ARG A 121 -1.25 25.97 6.47
C ARG A 121 -2.48 25.06 6.47
N SER A 122 -2.51 24.10 5.56
CA SER A 122 -3.52 23.05 5.51
C SER A 122 -2.87 21.68 5.64
N LEU A 123 -3.52 20.79 6.36
CA LEU A 123 -3.15 19.40 6.51
C LEU A 123 -4.21 18.51 5.86
N LEU A 124 -3.79 17.34 5.39
CA LEU A 124 -4.68 16.28 4.97
C LEU A 124 -4.65 15.18 6.02
N LYS A 125 -5.81 14.89 6.61
CA LYS A 125 -6.03 13.70 7.43
C LYS A 125 -6.56 12.60 6.53
N VAL A 126 -5.92 11.44 6.59
CA VAL A 126 -6.35 10.24 5.86
C VAL A 126 -6.58 9.13 6.87
N TRP A 127 -7.78 8.57 6.84
CA TRP A 127 -8.17 7.44 7.67
C TRP A 127 -8.56 6.27 6.79
N SER A 128 -8.21 5.06 7.21
CA SER A 128 -8.75 3.84 6.61
C SER A 128 -9.07 2.80 7.67
N LEU A 129 -10.02 1.93 7.37
CA LEU A 129 -10.48 0.85 8.25
C LEU A 129 -9.32 0.00 8.76
N TRP A 130 -8.37 -0.27 7.87
CA TRP A 130 -7.31 -1.23 8.14
C TRP A 130 -6.05 -0.58 8.69
N THR A 131 -5.74 0.68 8.37
CA THR A 131 -4.43 1.27 8.73
C THR A 131 -4.56 2.44 9.69
N GLU A 132 -3.47 2.75 10.38
CA GLU A 132 -3.42 3.91 11.26
C GLU A 132 -3.76 5.20 10.50
N GLU A 133 -4.44 6.11 11.18
CA GLU A 133 -4.64 7.47 10.71
C GLU A 133 -3.31 8.14 10.35
N ARG A 134 -3.27 8.82 9.20
CA ARG A 134 -2.08 9.53 8.74
C ARG A 134 -2.39 10.98 8.44
N TRP A 135 -1.39 11.81 8.70
CA TRP A 135 -1.45 13.25 8.42
C TRP A 135 -0.37 13.63 7.43
N PHE A 136 -0.73 14.49 6.49
CA PHE A 136 0.19 15.02 5.49
C PHE A 136 0.10 16.54 5.46
N ASP A 137 1.23 17.21 5.23
CA ASP A 137 1.21 18.60 4.83
C ASP A 137 0.59 18.69 3.42
N LEU A 138 -0.53 19.40 3.27
CA LEU A 138 -1.27 19.41 2.00
C LEU A 138 -0.45 20.04 0.87
N THR A 139 0.51 20.92 1.18
CA THR A 139 1.31 21.61 0.17
C THR A 139 2.42 20.71 -0.37
N THR A 140 3.11 19.99 0.50
CA THR A 140 4.29 19.19 0.12
C THR A 140 3.97 17.70 -0.07
N GLY A 141 2.89 17.22 0.54
CA GLY A 141 2.59 15.81 0.66
C GLY A 141 3.48 15.10 1.68
N GLU A 142 4.30 15.80 2.46
CA GLU A 142 5.17 15.14 3.45
C GLU A 142 4.34 14.63 4.64
N PRO A 143 4.60 13.41 5.15
CA PRO A 143 3.93 12.91 6.33
C PRO A 143 4.30 13.76 7.54
N CYS A 144 3.33 14.04 8.39
CA CYS A 144 3.55 14.76 9.64
C CYS A 144 2.80 14.09 10.81
N PRO A 145 3.18 14.38 12.06
CA PRO A 145 2.39 13.95 13.21
C PRO A 145 0.98 14.56 13.21
N ALA A 146 0.06 13.92 13.92
CA ALA A 146 -1.25 14.49 14.18
C ALA A 146 -1.13 15.85 14.91
N PRO A 147 -1.90 16.88 14.51
CA PRO A 147 -1.85 18.18 15.16
C PRO A 147 -2.43 18.13 16.57
N GLY A 148 -2.10 19.13 17.39
CA GLY A 148 -2.70 19.27 18.71
C GLY A 148 -4.20 19.52 18.62
N ALA A 149 -4.96 19.05 19.62
CA ALA A 149 -6.40 19.25 19.67
C ALA A 149 -6.77 20.75 19.56
N GLY A 150 -7.60 21.10 18.59
CA GLY A 150 -8.05 22.47 18.33
C GLY A 150 -7.05 23.37 17.60
N GLU A 151 -5.90 22.85 17.17
CA GLU A 151 -4.91 23.61 16.39
C GLU A 151 -5.37 23.83 14.94
N PHE A 152 -6.02 22.82 14.35
CA PHE A 152 -6.59 22.86 13.01
C PHE A 152 -8.09 22.57 13.05
N THR A 153 -8.83 23.10 12.08
CA THR A 153 -10.27 22.90 11.93
C THR A 153 -10.56 22.20 10.61
N GLU A 154 -11.42 21.18 10.65
CA GLU A 154 -11.87 20.49 9.45
C GLU A 154 -12.58 21.47 8.50
N ARG A 155 -12.20 21.43 7.23
CA ARG A 155 -12.83 22.21 6.18
C ARG A 155 -14.15 21.56 5.80
N THR A 156 -15.26 22.25 6.06
CA THR A 156 -16.62 21.76 5.75
C THR A 156 -17.19 22.34 4.46
N GLU A 157 -16.62 23.45 3.97
CA GLU A 157 -17.03 24.09 2.72
C GLU A 157 -15.94 23.89 1.68
N GLU A 158 -16.31 23.29 0.55
CA GLU A 158 -15.40 23.17 -0.58
C GLU A 158 -15.15 24.55 -1.21
N PRO A 159 -13.92 24.84 -1.65
CA PRO A 159 -13.63 26.04 -2.42
C PRO A 159 -14.54 26.11 -3.64
N GLY A 160 -15.15 27.27 -3.89
CA GLY A 160 -15.87 27.49 -5.14
C GLY A 160 -14.89 27.39 -6.32
N GLU A 161 -15.10 26.42 -7.20
CA GLU A 161 -14.32 26.25 -8.42
C GLU A 161 -15.19 26.66 -9.61
N GLU A 162 -14.68 27.57 -10.46
CA GLU A 162 -15.33 27.90 -11.72
C GLU A 162 -14.91 26.84 -12.77
N GLU A 163 -15.88 26.38 -13.55
CA GLU A 163 -15.66 25.45 -14.67
C GLU A 163 -14.52 25.90 -15.60
N PRO A 164 -13.80 24.95 -16.23
CA PRO A 164 -14.09 23.51 -16.27
C PRO A 164 -13.35 22.70 -15.20
N PHE A 165 -14.03 21.73 -14.56
CA PHE A 165 -13.37 20.75 -13.70
C PHE A 165 -12.34 19.93 -14.48
N LEU A 166 -11.32 19.42 -13.77
CA LEU A 166 -10.25 18.64 -14.42
C LEU A 166 -10.78 17.30 -14.99
N PHE A 167 -11.67 16.65 -14.23
CA PHE A 167 -12.44 15.49 -14.64
C PHE A 167 -13.90 15.80 -14.30
N ASP A 168 -14.73 15.97 -15.32
CA ASP A 168 -16.15 16.28 -15.15
C ASP A 168 -16.95 15.00 -15.41
N PRO A 169 -17.55 14.38 -14.37
CA PRO A 169 -18.25 13.12 -14.52
C PRO A 169 -19.60 13.25 -15.26
N ASP A 170 -20.17 14.47 -15.34
CA ASP A 170 -21.56 14.71 -15.75
C ASP A 170 -21.72 15.13 -17.23
N GLU A 171 -20.64 15.37 -17.98
CA GLU A 171 -20.73 15.69 -19.40
C GLU A 171 -20.66 14.44 -20.28
N ASP A 172 -21.58 14.25 -21.24
CA ASP A 172 -21.49 13.20 -22.27
C ASP A 172 -20.25 13.36 -23.21
N ALA A 173 -19.39 14.34 -22.95
CA ALA A 173 -18.29 14.79 -23.81
C ALA A 173 -17.01 15.03 -22.99
N TRP A 174 -16.60 14.05 -22.18
CA TRP A 174 -15.33 14.09 -21.44
C TRP A 174 -14.21 14.40 -22.41
N ALA A 175 -13.60 15.57 -22.27
CA ALA A 175 -12.44 15.91 -23.08
C ALA A 175 -11.15 15.29 -22.51
N LEU A 176 -11.15 14.93 -21.22
CA LEU A 176 -10.13 14.14 -20.54
C LEU A 176 -10.81 12.99 -19.78
N HIS A 177 -10.43 11.75 -20.08
CA HIS A 177 -10.92 10.59 -19.36
C HIS A 177 -9.98 10.23 -18.22
N CYS A 178 -10.53 10.12 -17.01
CA CYS A 178 -9.78 9.63 -15.87
C CYS A 178 -9.79 8.09 -15.86
N PRO A 179 -8.81 7.45 -15.20
CA PRO A 179 -8.97 6.09 -14.72
C PRO A 179 -10.32 6.00 -13.99
N GLY A 180 -11.10 4.95 -14.20
CA GLY A 180 -12.46 4.82 -13.62
C GLY A 180 -12.54 4.83 -12.08
N THR A 181 -11.44 5.09 -11.39
CA THR A 181 -11.32 5.22 -9.94
C THR A 181 -11.13 6.66 -9.46
N TRP A 182 -11.05 7.64 -10.37
CA TRP A 182 -10.79 9.07 -10.09
C TRP A 182 -12.07 9.92 -10.21
N GLU A 183 -13.23 9.30 -9.98
CA GLU A 183 -14.56 9.85 -10.35
C GLU A 183 -14.97 11.10 -9.54
N ASP A 184 -14.42 11.31 -8.34
CA ASP A 184 -14.80 12.40 -7.42
C ASP A 184 -13.59 13.25 -6.95
N PRO A 185 -13.04 14.16 -7.78
CA PRO A 185 -11.96 15.05 -7.37
C PRO A 185 -12.46 16.11 -6.37
N VAL A 186 -11.81 16.21 -5.20
CA VAL A 186 -12.11 17.24 -4.19
C VAL A 186 -11.34 18.53 -4.51
N PRO A 187 -12.00 19.67 -4.78
CA PRO A 187 -11.31 20.93 -5.04
C PRO A 187 -10.58 21.43 -3.79
N LEU A 188 -9.32 21.82 -3.98
CA LEU A 188 -8.47 22.43 -2.95
C LEU A 188 -8.30 23.94 -3.18
N GLY A 189 -8.84 24.47 -4.28
CA GLY A 189 -8.72 25.85 -4.72
C GLY A 189 -7.44 26.10 -5.54
N ALA A 190 -7.43 27.23 -6.27
CA ALA A 190 -6.34 27.60 -7.18
C ALA A 190 -6.02 26.53 -8.24
N GLY A 191 -7.06 25.85 -8.75
CA GLY A 191 -6.92 24.80 -9.76
C GLY A 191 -6.31 23.50 -9.24
N ARG A 192 -6.25 23.28 -7.91
CA ARG A 192 -5.75 22.03 -7.32
C ARG A 192 -6.88 21.11 -6.92
N PHE A 193 -6.65 19.81 -7.11
CA PHE A 193 -7.62 18.76 -6.83
C PHE A 193 -6.94 17.63 -6.05
N LEU A 194 -7.62 17.15 -5.01
CA LEU A 194 -7.28 15.93 -4.30
C LEU A 194 -8.09 14.78 -4.90
N LEU A 195 -7.39 13.71 -5.26
CA LEU A 195 -7.99 12.45 -5.71
C LEU A 195 -7.59 11.34 -4.75
N THR A 196 -8.56 10.50 -4.42
CA THR A 196 -8.37 9.38 -3.49
C THR A 196 -9.08 8.13 -3.99
N GLU A 197 -8.42 6.99 -3.91
CA GLU A 197 -9.05 5.68 -4.07
C GLU A 197 -8.23 4.61 -3.34
N ALA A 198 -8.65 3.34 -3.43
CA ALA A 198 -8.03 2.23 -2.70
C ALA A 198 -6.49 2.15 -2.85
N ARG A 199 -5.97 2.57 -4.01
CA ARG A 199 -4.54 2.54 -4.35
C ARG A 199 -3.73 3.68 -3.74
N GLY A 200 -4.38 4.76 -3.31
CA GLY A 200 -3.71 5.86 -2.62
C GLY A 200 -4.34 7.22 -2.88
N ILE A 201 -3.51 8.24 -2.71
CA ILE A 201 -3.91 9.66 -2.75
C ILE A 201 -2.96 10.44 -3.66
N VAL A 202 -3.50 11.43 -4.38
CA VAL A 202 -2.71 12.32 -5.23
C VAL A 202 -3.30 13.72 -5.22
N VAL A 203 -2.42 14.73 -5.22
CA VAL A 203 -2.81 16.09 -5.51
C VAL A 203 -2.28 16.48 -6.89
N VAL A 204 -3.19 16.96 -7.72
CA VAL A 204 -2.89 17.46 -9.06
C VAL A 204 -3.24 18.94 -9.16
N GLU A 205 -2.54 19.64 -10.05
CA GLU A 205 -2.76 21.04 -10.38
C GLU A 205 -3.12 21.15 -11.86
N ARG A 206 -4.27 21.75 -12.15
CA ARG A 206 -4.77 22.04 -13.48
C ARG A 206 -3.89 23.06 -14.19
N ASN A 207 -3.70 22.87 -15.49
CA ASN A 207 -3.11 23.88 -16.35
C ASN A 207 -4.16 24.86 -16.89
N GLU A 208 -4.28 26.01 -16.25
CA GLU A 208 -5.25 27.06 -16.60
C GLU A 208 -5.19 27.50 -18.06
N ALA A 209 -4.00 27.55 -18.66
CA ALA A 209 -3.85 27.96 -20.06
C ALA A 209 -4.41 26.91 -21.02
N VAL A 210 -4.32 25.62 -20.67
CA VAL A 210 -4.88 24.51 -21.45
C VAL A 210 -6.39 24.45 -21.24
N ALA A 211 -6.87 24.55 -20.01
CA ALA A 211 -8.29 24.60 -19.69
C ALA A 211 -9.00 25.72 -20.48
N ALA A 212 -8.41 26.92 -20.52
CA ALA A 212 -8.96 28.06 -21.28
C ALA A 212 -8.91 27.88 -22.81
N ALA A 213 -7.97 27.10 -23.33
CA ALA A 213 -7.82 26.84 -24.77
C ALA A 213 -8.69 25.67 -25.26
N GLY A 214 -9.25 24.89 -24.33
CA GLY A 214 -9.89 23.61 -24.59
C GLY A 214 -8.94 22.45 -24.32
N TRP A 215 -9.48 21.43 -23.65
CA TRP A 215 -8.75 20.23 -23.30
C TRP A 215 -8.26 19.46 -24.53
N PRO A 216 -7.09 18.79 -24.44
CA PRO A 216 -6.63 17.94 -25.51
C PRO A 216 -7.56 16.74 -25.67
N THR A 217 -8.12 16.54 -26.87
CA THR A 217 -8.98 15.39 -27.15
C THR A 217 -8.14 14.13 -27.39
N GLY A 218 -8.51 13.02 -26.76
CA GLY A 218 -7.88 11.71 -26.89
C GLY A 218 -8.93 10.59 -26.84
N GLY A 219 -8.53 9.36 -27.15
CA GLY A 219 -9.41 8.19 -27.15
C GLY A 219 -9.35 7.35 -25.86
N ALA A 220 -8.70 7.83 -24.80
CA ALA A 220 -8.80 7.19 -23.49
C ALA A 220 -10.24 7.23 -23.03
N ASP A 221 -10.71 6.16 -22.43
CA ASP A 221 -12.02 6.04 -21.81
C ASP A 221 -11.94 5.12 -20.59
N ASN A 222 -13.06 4.90 -19.90
CA ASN A 222 -13.09 4.02 -18.73
C ASN A 222 -12.65 2.57 -19.08
N ALA A 223 -12.90 2.11 -20.31
CA ALA A 223 -12.50 0.78 -20.77
C ALA A 223 -10.99 0.66 -21.02
N SER A 224 -10.33 1.78 -21.33
CA SER A 224 -8.89 1.84 -21.55
C SER A 224 -8.10 1.41 -20.31
N TRP A 225 -8.64 1.67 -19.11
CA TRP A 225 -8.10 1.17 -17.85
C TRP A 225 -8.04 -0.36 -17.83
N ASP A 226 -9.14 -1.04 -18.19
CA ASP A 226 -9.25 -2.50 -18.16
C ASP A 226 -8.31 -3.19 -19.17
N GLU A 227 -7.89 -2.47 -20.20
CA GLU A 227 -6.86 -2.90 -21.16
C GLU A 227 -5.42 -2.66 -20.67
N GLY A 228 -5.25 -2.17 -19.44
CA GLY A 228 -3.96 -2.06 -18.76
C GLY A 228 -3.16 -3.37 -18.85
N ALA A 229 -1.97 -3.30 -19.43
CA ALA A 229 -1.12 -4.46 -19.65
C ALA A 229 -0.01 -4.55 -18.59
N GLY A 230 0.03 -5.70 -17.92
CA GLY A 230 1.21 -6.57 -17.75
C GLY A 230 2.42 -6.06 -16.97
N GLU A 231 2.86 -6.90 -16.01
CA GLU A 231 4.20 -6.98 -15.38
C GLU A 231 5.09 -5.73 -15.57
N PRO A 232 4.74 -4.60 -14.94
CA PRO A 232 5.52 -3.38 -15.05
C PRO A 232 6.95 -3.68 -14.59
N TRP A 233 7.92 -3.18 -15.35
CA TRP A 233 9.31 -3.36 -14.97
C TRP A 233 9.58 -2.45 -13.76
N PHE A 234 9.72 -3.05 -12.58
CA PHE A 234 10.04 -2.36 -11.33
C PHE A 234 11.48 -2.69 -10.93
N ALA A 235 12.29 -1.66 -10.68
CA ALA A 235 13.69 -1.85 -10.25
C ALA A 235 13.83 -1.99 -8.73
N GLY A 236 12.78 -1.65 -7.97
CA GLY A 236 12.83 -1.62 -6.52
C GLY A 236 12.96 -3.01 -5.90
N PRO A 237 13.51 -3.11 -4.68
CA PRO A 237 13.81 -4.39 -4.05
C PRO A 237 12.53 -5.19 -3.83
N ALA A 238 12.56 -6.50 -4.13
CA ALA A 238 11.55 -7.43 -3.65
C ALA A 238 11.57 -7.41 -2.12
N PRO A 239 10.51 -6.92 -1.45
CA PRO A 239 10.53 -6.75 0.01
C PRO A 239 10.74 -8.07 0.78
N GLY A 240 10.46 -9.21 0.14
CA GLY A 240 10.48 -10.53 0.75
C GLY A 240 11.85 -11.06 1.19
N GLU A 241 12.99 -10.49 0.79
CA GLU A 241 14.30 -11.11 1.09
C GLU A 241 15.00 -10.56 2.34
N ALA A 242 14.76 -9.30 2.72
CA ALA A 242 15.44 -8.68 3.84
C ALA A 242 14.87 -9.13 5.21
N PRO A 243 15.70 -9.31 6.25
CA PRO A 243 15.22 -9.46 7.62
C PRO A 243 14.36 -8.27 8.07
N LEU A 244 13.55 -8.46 9.11
CA LEU A 244 12.81 -7.35 9.70
C LEU A 244 13.77 -6.37 10.40
N ASP A 245 13.58 -5.09 10.15
CA ASP A 245 14.15 -4.00 10.94
C ASP A 245 13.05 -3.07 11.47
N ALA A 246 13.42 -2.20 12.41
CA ALA A 246 12.50 -1.26 13.04
C ALA A 246 11.75 -0.40 12.01
N ALA A 247 12.46 0.10 11.00
CA ALA A 247 11.90 0.99 9.99
C ALA A 247 10.88 0.26 9.11
N ARG A 248 11.12 -1.01 8.76
CA ARG A 248 10.22 -1.84 7.97
C ARG A 248 8.91 -2.11 8.73
N VAL A 249 9.00 -2.52 9.99
CA VAL A 249 7.82 -2.78 10.82
C VAL A 249 7.00 -1.50 11.01
N GLU A 250 7.63 -0.40 11.40
CA GLU A 250 6.92 0.88 11.59
C GLU A 250 6.30 1.40 10.29
N ALA A 251 6.98 1.21 9.15
CA ALA A 251 6.43 1.68 7.89
C ALA A 251 5.18 0.88 7.46
N VAL A 252 5.00 -0.34 7.95
CA VAL A 252 3.84 -1.21 7.67
C VAL A 252 2.74 -1.01 8.70
N PHE A 253 3.07 -1.11 9.99
CA PHE A 253 2.07 -1.10 11.06
C PHE A 253 1.80 0.29 11.64
N GLY A 254 2.74 1.22 11.51
CA GLY A 254 2.72 2.51 12.21
C GLY A 254 3.61 2.49 13.45
N ALA A 255 4.17 3.66 13.81
CA ALA A 255 5.05 3.78 14.97
C ALA A 255 4.29 3.55 16.28
N ASP A 256 3.08 4.13 16.41
CA ASP A 256 2.25 4.02 17.61
C ASP A 256 1.61 2.62 17.76
N TRP A 257 1.61 1.84 16.68
CA TRP A 257 1.10 0.48 16.61
C TRP A 257 2.23 -0.57 16.65
N THR A 258 3.46 -0.16 16.97
CA THR A 258 4.60 -1.07 17.12
C THR A 258 5.11 -1.04 18.56
N VAL A 259 5.08 -2.18 19.26
CA VAL A 259 5.54 -2.29 20.66
C VAL A 259 6.96 -2.83 20.68
N ARG A 260 7.86 -2.11 21.37
CA ARG A 260 9.19 -2.58 21.74
C ARG A 260 9.29 -2.79 23.23
N VAL A 261 9.66 -3.99 23.64
CA VAL A 261 9.84 -4.30 25.07
C VAL A 261 11.31 -4.23 25.41
N PRO A 262 11.74 -3.35 26.35
CA PRO A 262 13.13 -3.27 26.76
C PRO A 262 13.67 -4.61 27.21
N GLU A 263 14.93 -4.91 26.90
CA GLU A 263 15.52 -6.24 27.19
C GLU A 263 15.43 -6.62 28.68
N ALA A 264 15.55 -5.64 29.58
CA ALA A 264 15.43 -5.83 31.02
C ALA A 264 14.00 -6.17 31.50
N ARG A 265 12.99 -5.97 30.65
CA ARG A 265 11.57 -6.26 30.91
C ARG A 265 11.10 -7.56 30.25
N LEU A 266 11.90 -8.14 29.36
CA LEU A 266 11.59 -9.45 28.78
C LEU A 266 11.65 -10.56 29.84
N PRO A 267 10.77 -11.58 29.76
CA PRO A 267 10.83 -12.74 30.64
C PRO A 267 12.23 -13.36 30.67
N ALA A 268 12.70 -13.72 31.87
CA ALA A 268 13.99 -14.40 32.03
C ALA A 268 13.99 -15.80 31.40
N SER A 269 12.81 -16.43 31.29
CA SER A 269 12.63 -17.71 30.62
C SER A 269 12.84 -17.62 29.11
N LEU A 270 12.56 -16.47 28.47
CA LEU A 270 12.80 -16.26 27.04
C LEU A 270 14.31 -16.19 26.80
N THR A 271 14.94 -17.33 26.51
CA THR A 271 16.39 -17.43 26.28
C THR A 271 16.76 -17.41 24.80
N HIS A 272 15.78 -17.57 23.91
CA HIS A 272 15.99 -17.50 22.47
C HIS A 272 16.43 -16.09 22.04
N ARG A 273 17.73 -15.93 21.75
CA ARG A 273 18.34 -14.62 21.46
C ARG A 273 17.71 -13.89 20.27
N PRO A 274 17.42 -14.51 19.11
CA PRO A 274 16.77 -13.84 17.99
C PRO A 274 15.41 -13.24 18.36
N THR A 275 14.57 -13.98 19.10
CA THR A 275 13.27 -13.46 19.55
C THR A 275 13.43 -12.28 20.52
N ARG A 276 14.41 -12.33 21.44
CA ARG A 276 14.69 -11.18 22.32
C ARG A 276 15.10 -9.94 21.53
N GLU A 277 15.98 -10.11 20.54
CA GLU A 277 16.44 -9.03 19.68
C GLU A 277 15.28 -8.44 18.88
N LEU A 278 14.49 -9.28 18.20
CA LEU A 278 13.29 -8.86 17.49
C LEU A 278 12.37 -8.01 18.38
N ILE A 279 12.00 -8.49 19.57
CA ILE A 279 11.04 -7.78 20.43
C ILE A 279 11.62 -6.46 20.99
N SER A 280 12.92 -6.42 21.28
CA SER A 280 13.54 -5.26 21.93
C SER A 280 14.03 -4.18 20.98
N THR A 281 14.43 -4.54 19.76
CA THR A 281 15.01 -3.59 18.78
C THR A 281 14.09 -3.32 17.61
N VAL A 282 13.45 -4.35 17.05
CA VAL A 282 12.58 -4.25 15.87
C VAL A 282 11.16 -3.87 16.28
N GLY A 283 10.59 -4.62 17.22
CA GLY A 283 9.23 -4.48 17.73
C GLY A 283 8.25 -5.52 17.20
N LEU A 284 7.10 -5.63 17.86
CA LEU A 284 5.96 -6.45 17.45
C LEU A 284 4.76 -5.56 17.09
N PRO A 285 3.90 -5.95 16.13
CA PRO A 285 2.66 -5.22 15.89
C PRO A 285 1.78 -5.29 17.14
N ARG A 286 1.33 -4.12 17.62
CA ARG A 286 0.39 -4.00 18.74
C ARG A 286 -0.96 -4.58 18.37
N HIS A 287 -1.41 -4.23 17.17
CA HIS A 287 -2.66 -4.68 16.57
C HIS A 287 -2.41 -4.96 15.09
N TRP A 288 -3.06 -5.99 14.56
CA TRP A 288 -3.15 -6.27 13.14
C TRP A 288 -4.57 -6.72 12.81
N GLY A 289 -5.05 -6.41 11.61
CA GLY A 289 -6.35 -6.87 11.15
C GLY A 289 -6.47 -6.82 9.64
N ALA A 290 -7.25 -7.75 9.10
CA ALA A 290 -7.66 -7.81 7.71
C ALA A 290 -8.97 -8.61 7.60
N GLY A 291 -9.98 -8.06 6.92
CA GLY A 291 -11.26 -8.75 6.73
C GLY A 291 -11.91 -9.16 8.06
N ALA A 292 -12.12 -10.46 8.26
CA ALA A 292 -12.70 -11.00 9.49
C ALA A 292 -11.67 -11.44 10.54
N THR A 293 -10.37 -11.16 10.33
CA THR A 293 -9.30 -11.64 11.21
C THR A 293 -8.53 -10.50 11.86
N SER A 294 -8.10 -10.72 13.10
CA SER A 294 -7.33 -9.74 13.85
C SER A 294 -6.32 -10.40 14.80
N PHE A 295 -5.28 -9.67 15.15
CA PHE A 295 -4.28 -10.05 16.14
C PHE A 295 -4.08 -8.90 17.11
N GLU A 296 -4.12 -9.19 18.40
CA GLU A 296 -3.89 -8.25 19.50
C GLU A 296 -2.72 -8.71 20.36
N LEU A 297 -1.72 -7.86 20.50
CA LEU A 297 -0.55 -8.12 21.33
C LEU A 297 -0.90 -7.98 22.81
N ALA A 298 -0.61 -9.01 23.61
CA ALA A 298 -0.82 -9.01 25.05
C ALA A 298 0.29 -8.28 25.83
N TRP A 299 1.34 -7.85 25.15
CA TRP A 299 2.54 -7.23 25.74
C TRP A 299 2.52 -5.73 25.52
N THR A 300 3.04 -4.98 26.48
CA THR A 300 3.24 -3.54 26.39
C THR A 300 4.72 -3.21 26.53
N GLU A 301 5.09 -1.94 26.39
CA GLU A 301 6.45 -1.45 26.64
C GLU A 301 6.95 -1.77 28.06
N GLU A 302 6.05 -2.04 29.01
CA GLU A 302 6.39 -2.40 30.38
C GLU A 302 6.75 -3.88 30.56
N GLY A 303 6.43 -4.72 29.57
CA GLY A 303 6.59 -6.17 29.57
C GLY A 303 5.31 -6.91 29.19
N PRO A 304 5.26 -8.25 29.39
CA PRO A 304 4.04 -9.03 29.25
C PRO A 304 2.94 -8.48 30.15
N GLY A 305 1.71 -8.36 29.62
CA GLY A 305 0.55 -8.00 30.41
C GLY A 305 0.31 -8.99 31.56
N ALA A 306 -0.30 -8.52 32.65
CA ALA A 306 -0.80 -9.42 33.68
C ALA A 306 -1.85 -10.33 33.02
N ALA A 307 -1.66 -11.65 33.05
CA ALA A 307 -2.64 -12.58 32.50
C ALA A 307 -4.01 -12.31 33.14
N GLU A 308 -4.96 -11.80 32.37
CA GLU A 308 -6.29 -11.44 32.89
C GLU A 308 -7.07 -12.66 33.42
N SER A 309 -6.60 -13.87 33.13
CA SER A 309 -7.15 -15.12 33.59
C SER A 309 -6.17 -15.89 34.49
N ALA A 310 -5.98 -15.39 35.70
CA ALA A 310 -5.40 -16.17 36.81
C ALA A 310 -6.22 -17.45 37.16
N ASP A 311 -7.38 -17.64 36.51
CA ASP A 311 -8.25 -18.82 36.59
C ASP A 311 -8.07 -19.84 35.44
N GLN A 312 -7.24 -19.57 34.43
CA GLN A 312 -6.79 -20.62 33.50
C GLN A 312 -5.52 -21.26 34.08
N GLY A 313 -5.62 -22.54 34.45
CA GLY A 313 -4.61 -23.32 35.18
C GLY A 313 -3.23 -23.45 34.52
N PRO A 314 -2.35 -24.35 35.02
CA PRO A 314 -0.89 -24.28 34.90
C PRO A 314 -0.40 -23.91 33.49
N GLY A 315 0.29 -22.77 33.40
CA GLY A 315 0.52 -22.00 32.20
C GLY A 315 1.13 -22.78 31.03
N PHE A 316 0.37 -22.84 29.94
CA PHE A 316 0.78 -23.16 28.56
C PHE A 316 1.97 -24.12 28.37
N GLY A 317 2.16 -25.11 29.25
CA GLY A 317 3.34 -25.99 29.21
C GLY A 317 4.69 -25.28 29.27
N GLY A 318 4.80 -24.07 29.82
CA GLY A 318 6.03 -23.27 29.81
C GLY A 318 6.23 -22.38 28.58
N LEU A 319 5.26 -22.34 27.67
CA LEU A 319 5.20 -21.37 26.57
C LEU A 319 4.78 -19.98 27.08
N LEU A 320 5.16 -18.94 26.34
CA LEU A 320 4.87 -17.55 26.66
C LEU A 320 3.69 -17.05 25.81
N HIS A 321 2.61 -16.60 26.44
CA HIS A 321 1.51 -15.93 25.74
C HIS A 321 1.98 -14.58 25.20
N ILE A 322 1.89 -14.38 23.89
CA ILE A 322 2.26 -13.11 23.23
C ILE A 322 1.06 -12.31 22.74
N GLY A 323 -0.07 -12.95 22.44
CA GLY A 323 -1.27 -12.26 21.98
C GLY A 323 -2.40 -13.20 21.62
N THR A 324 -3.51 -12.63 21.17
CA THR A 324 -4.71 -13.34 20.73
C THR A 324 -4.90 -13.12 19.23
N LEU A 325 -5.31 -14.17 18.51
CA LEU A 325 -5.68 -14.15 17.10
C LEU A 325 -7.17 -14.46 16.97
N GLU A 326 -7.95 -13.54 16.43
CA GLU A 326 -9.34 -13.76 16.03
C GLU A 326 -9.34 -14.22 14.57
N MET A 327 -9.94 -15.38 14.30
CA MET A 327 -10.07 -15.98 12.95
C MET A 327 -11.47 -15.79 12.34
N GLY A 328 -12.29 -14.93 12.97
CA GLY A 328 -13.62 -14.55 12.54
C GLY A 328 -14.75 -15.30 13.24
N TYR A 329 -15.92 -14.65 13.34
CA TYR A 329 -17.17 -15.23 13.87
C TYR A 329 -17.05 -15.84 15.29
N GLY A 330 -16.17 -15.29 16.13
CA GLY A 330 -15.97 -15.72 17.51
C GLY A 330 -15.00 -16.90 17.70
N ASP A 331 -14.27 -17.29 16.65
CA ASP A 331 -13.15 -18.23 16.76
C ASP A 331 -11.88 -17.49 17.18
N GLU A 332 -11.52 -17.63 18.46
CA GLU A 332 -10.35 -17.01 19.07
C GLU A 332 -9.27 -18.04 19.39
N GLY A 333 -8.02 -17.70 19.07
CA GLY A 333 -6.85 -18.49 19.38
C GLY A 333 -5.81 -17.73 20.18
N VAL A 334 -5.11 -18.42 21.08
CA VAL A 334 -4.02 -17.85 21.88
C VAL A 334 -2.69 -18.13 21.19
N VAL A 335 -1.95 -17.07 20.87
CA VAL A 335 -0.63 -17.13 20.23
C VAL A 335 0.45 -17.23 21.31
N LEU A 336 1.27 -18.26 21.21
CA LEU A 336 2.29 -18.63 22.19
C LEU A 336 3.67 -18.68 21.55
N VAL A 337 4.71 -18.36 22.31
CA VAL A 337 6.11 -18.46 21.90
C VAL A 337 6.86 -19.44 22.79
N HIS A 338 7.62 -20.34 22.16
CA HIS A 338 8.54 -21.24 22.86
C HIS A 338 9.78 -20.47 23.33
N PRO A 339 10.07 -20.43 24.65
CA PRO A 339 11.09 -19.55 25.21
C PRO A 339 12.52 -19.81 24.72
N GLU A 340 12.84 -21.05 24.33
CA GLU A 340 14.22 -21.43 23.96
C GLU A 340 14.46 -21.44 22.44
N THR A 341 13.41 -21.60 21.64
CA THR A 341 13.51 -21.79 20.18
C THR A 341 12.85 -20.65 19.40
N GLY A 342 12.01 -19.84 20.05
CA GLY A 342 11.25 -18.79 19.38
C GLY A 342 10.07 -19.27 18.54
N ALA A 343 9.86 -20.59 18.43
CA ALA A 343 8.78 -21.19 17.68
C ALA A 343 7.42 -20.68 18.17
N VAL A 344 6.51 -20.42 17.24
CA VAL A 344 5.18 -19.90 17.51
C VAL A 344 4.18 -21.04 17.44
N SER A 345 3.33 -21.14 18.45
CA SER A 345 2.21 -22.07 18.50
C SER A 345 0.90 -21.33 18.68
N LEU A 346 -0.18 -21.92 18.22
CA LEU A 346 -1.54 -21.43 18.41
C LEU A 346 -2.32 -22.46 19.26
N ILE A 347 -3.17 -22.00 20.15
CA ILE A 347 -4.18 -22.81 20.84
C ILE A 347 -5.55 -22.30 20.44
N ARG A 348 -6.43 -23.19 19.99
CA ARG A 348 -7.85 -22.91 19.71
C ARG A 348 -8.75 -23.65 20.69
N GLU A 349 -10.01 -23.23 20.81
CA GLU A 349 -10.95 -23.87 21.72
C GLU A 349 -11.11 -25.37 21.43
N GLY A 350 -10.88 -26.21 22.44
CA GLY A 350 -10.97 -27.67 22.32
C GLY A 350 -9.74 -28.35 21.73
N GLU A 351 -8.70 -27.60 21.34
CA GLU A 351 -7.46 -28.11 20.75
C GLU A 351 -6.26 -27.91 21.68
N GLY A 352 -5.23 -28.76 21.52
CA GLY A 352 -3.93 -28.53 22.16
C GLY A 352 -3.10 -27.51 21.37
N PRO A 353 -1.96 -27.02 21.91
CA PRO A 353 -1.05 -26.17 21.15
C PRO A 353 -0.52 -26.90 19.93
N PHE A 354 -0.63 -26.28 18.77
CA PHE A 354 -0.09 -26.78 17.51
C PHE A 354 0.91 -25.79 16.89
N PRO A 355 1.86 -26.27 16.05
CA PRO A 355 2.80 -25.40 15.35
C PRO A 355 2.08 -24.38 14.47
N PHE A 356 2.47 -23.12 14.56
CA PHE A 356 1.87 -22.04 13.79
C PHE A 356 2.90 -21.29 12.95
N ALA A 357 4.08 -20.98 13.48
CA ALA A 357 5.21 -20.50 12.67
C ALA A 357 6.51 -21.04 13.23
N ARG A 358 7.52 -21.24 12.38
CA ARG A 358 8.82 -21.78 12.80
C ARG A 358 9.53 -20.91 13.84
N ASP A 359 9.32 -19.60 13.78
CA ASP A 359 9.86 -18.62 14.72
C ASP A 359 9.04 -17.31 14.75
N THR A 360 9.37 -16.45 15.71
CA THR A 360 8.66 -15.17 15.94
C THR A 360 8.83 -14.19 14.78
N GLU A 361 9.97 -14.23 14.07
CA GLU A 361 10.19 -13.33 12.93
C GLU A 361 9.31 -13.75 11.76
N THR A 362 9.25 -15.05 11.44
CA THR A 362 8.36 -15.57 10.38
C THR A 362 6.90 -15.24 10.66
N PHE A 363 6.44 -15.39 11.91
CA PHE A 363 5.07 -14.98 12.28
C PHE A 363 4.79 -13.51 11.95
N VAL A 364 5.68 -12.59 12.36
CA VAL A 364 5.50 -11.16 12.08
C VAL A 364 5.61 -10.86 10.57
N ARG A 365 6.48 -11.57 9.85
CA ARG A 365 6.63 -11.43 8.39
C ARG A 365 5.39 -11.90 7.63
N LEU A 366 4.68 -12.92 8.09
CA LEU A 366 3.41 -13.35 7.50
C LEU A 366 2.32 -12.29 7.70
N LEU A 367 2.21 -11.68 8.89
CA LEU A 367 1.30 -10.56 9.13
C LEU A 367 1.66 -9.32 8.29
N GLU A 368 2.97 -9.04 8.15
CA GLU A 368 3.50 -7.98 7.30
C GLU A 368 3.19 -8.21 5.83
N ALA A 369 3.32 -9.45 5.34
CA ALA A 369 2.97 -9.83 3.98
C ALA A 369 1.49 -9.58 3.71
N VAL A 370 0.58 -9.96 4.62
CA VAL A 370 -0.84 -9.64 4.48
C VAL A 370 -1.04 -8.13 4.34
N ARG A 371 -0.45 -7.32 5.22
CA ARG A 371 -0.59 -5.85 5.18
C ARG A 371 -0.11 -5.22 3.88
N ARG A 372 1.01 -5.72 3.36
CA ARG A 372 1.57 -5.27 2.11
C ARG A 372 0.62 -5.61 0.97
N PHE A 373 0.34 -6.90 0.78
CA PHE A 373 -0.44 -7.37 -0.37
C PHE A 373 -1.94 -7.05 -0.32
N MET A 374 -2.54 -6.72 0.83
CA MET A 374 -4.00 -6.55 0.93
C MET A 374 -4.59 -5.62 -0.13
N GLY A 375 -3.91 -4.51 -0.45
CA GLY A 375 -4.37 -3.58 -1.49
C GLY A 375 -4.27 -4.15 -2.91
N ALA A 376 -3.28 -5.01 -3.18
CA ALA A 376 -3.14 -5.69 -4.47
C ALA A 376 -4.08 -6.91 -4.61
N CYS A 377 -4.49 -7.53 -3.50
CA CYS A 377 -5.44 -8.63 -3.53
C CYS A 377 -6.88 -8.12 -3.68
N TRP A 378 -7.28 -7.11 -2.90
CA TRP A 378 -8.63 -6.55 -2.97
C TRP A 378 -8.84 -5.59 -4.14
N ASN A 379 -7.81 -4.80 -4.49
CA ASN A 379 -7.87 -3.77 -5.53
C ASN A 379 -6.69 -3.91 -6.51
N PRO A 380 -6.56 -5.07 -7.20
CA PRO A 380 -5.49 -5.29 -8.17
C PRO A 380 -5.55 -4.29 -9.31
N TYR A 381 -4.40 -3.97 -9.89
CA TYR A 381 -4.40 -3.40 -11.24
C TYR A 381 -4.81 -4.48 -12.27
N PRO A 382 -5.35 -4.10 -13.43
CA PRO A 382 -5.56 -5.03 -14.53
C PRO A 382 -4.29 -5.84 -14.85
N GLY A 383 -4.41 -7.17 -14.87
CA GLY A 383 -3.30 -8.10 -15.09
C GLY A 383 -2.36 -8.32 -13.89
N GLU A 384 -2.57 -7.65 -12.75
CA GLU A 384 -1.80 -7.86 -11.53
C GLU A 384 -2.29 -9.09 -10.76
N ASN A 385 -1.41 -10.08 -10.57
CA ASN A 385 -1.72 -11.27 -9.76
C ASN A 385 -1.30 -11.07 -8.29
N GLY A 386 -1.99 -10.17 -7.59
CA GLY A 386 -1.72 -9.87 -6.17
C GLY A 386 -1.83 -11.10 -5.28
N CYS A 387 -2.93 -11.86 -5.39
CA CYS A 387 -3.16 -13.07 -4.61
C CYS A 387 -2.10 -14.14 -4.85
N GLY A 388 -1.78 -14.45 -6.11
CA GLY A 388 -0.76 -15.46 -6.43
C GLY A 388 0.63 -15.06 -5.96
N SER A 389 0.99 -13.77 -6.06
CA SER A 389 2.27 -13.25 -5.57
C SER A 389 2.36 -13.31 -4.04
N PHE A 390 1.26 -13.00 -3.34
CA PHE A 390 1.17 -13.14 -1.90
C PHE A 390 1.33 -14.60 -1.44
N LEU A 391 0.61 -15.53 -2.06
CA LEU A 391 0.67 -16.96 -1.72
C LEU A 391 2.07 -17.54 -1.99
N ALA A 392 2.72 -17.13 -3.08
CA ALA A 392 4.10 -17.51 -3.36
C ALA A 392 5.06 -17.03 -2.26
N GLU A 393 4.93 -15.78 -1.81
CA GLU A 393 5.78 -15.25 -0.74
C GLU A 393 5.50 -15.95 0.60
N ALA A 394 4.22 -16.20 0.95
CA ALA A 394 3.88 -16.94 2.15
C ALA A 394 4.52 -18.33 2.18
N ALA A 395 4.47 -19.05 1.06
CA ALA A 395 5.09 -20.37 0.91
C ALA A 395 6.62 -20.35 1.00
N GLU A 396 7.28 -19.26 0.57
CA GLU A 396 8.72 -19.08 0.74
C GLU A 396 9.11 -18.77 2.19
N LEU A 397 8.29 -17.99 2.90
CA LEU A 397 8.49 -17.65 4.31
C LEU A 397 8.37 -18.87 5.22
N GLU A 398 7.31 -19.66 5.01
CA GLU A 398 6.98 -20.85 5.79
C GLU A 398 6.50 -21.98 4.84
N PRO A 399 7.41 -22.88 4.42
CA PRO A 399 7.03 -24.00 3.55
C PRO A 399 5.98 -24.91 4.22
N GLY A 400 4.88 -25.17 3.53
CA GLY A 400 3.75 -25.96 4.05
C GLY A 400 2.67 -25.13 4.75
N VAL A 401 2.81 -23.80 4.80
CA VAL A 401 1.80 -22.91 5.41
C VAL A 401 0.45 -22.90 4.68
N LEU A 402 0.44 -23.24 3.38
CA LEU A 402 -0.76 -23.25 2.52
C LEU A 402 -1.35 -24.64 2.31
N GLU A 403 -0.50 -25.66 2.28
CA GLU A 403 -0.88 -27.04 2.00
C GLU A 403 -0.04 -27.94 2.89
N SER A 404 -0.73 -28.71 3.75
CA SER A 404 -0.12 -29.82 4.45
C SER A 404 -0.40 -31.12 3.71
N ASP A 405 0.57 -32.04 3.74
CA ASP A 405 0.35 -33.43 3.33
C ASP A 405 -0.65 -34.15 4.27
N ASP A 406 -0.97 -33.54 5.43
CA ASP A 406 -1.99 -33.98 6.37
C ASP A 406 -3.20 -33.02 6.36
N PRO A 407 -4.36 -33.42 5.79
CA PRO A 407 -5.56 -32.59 5.76
C PRO A 407 -6.18 -32.32 7.15
N GLU A 408 -5.64 -32.91 8.22
CA GLU A 408 -5.99 -32.60 9.61
C GLU A 408 -4.97 -31.69 10.31
N GLU A 409 -3.97 -31.11 9.61
CA GLU A 409 -3.00 -30.21 10.24
C GLU A 409 -3.63 -28.84 10.58
N PRO A 410 -3.83 -28.53 11.88
CA PRO A 410 -4.57 -27.34 12.31
C PRO A 410 -3.84 -26.02 12.02
N GLY A 411 -2.51 -26.06 11.85
CA GLY A 411 -1.69 -24.89 11.52
C GLY A 411 -1.97 -24.33 10.13
N ALA A 412 -2.01 -25.21 9.12
CA ALA A 412 -2.30 -24.83 7.75
C ALA A 412 -3.74 -24.27 7.63
N ALA A 413 -4.71 -24.92 8.27
CA ALA A 413 -6.10 -24.45 8.29
C ALA A 413 -6.26 -23.07 8.96
N ALA A 414 -5.53 -22.80 10.06
CA ALA A 414 -5.56 -21.49 10.70
C ALA A 414 -4.96 -20.39 9.81
N TRP A 415 -3.86 -20.68 9.09
CA TRP A 415 -3.29 -19.74 8.13
C TRP A 415 -4.16 -19.54 6.90
N GLU A 416 -4.80 -20.60 6.40
CA GLU A 416 -5.77 -20.51 5.31
C GLU A 416 -6.87 -19.49 5.65
N HIS A 417 -7.40 -19.52 6.88
CA HIS A 417 -8.37 -18.51 7.35
C HIS A 417 -7.78 -17.09 7.38
N VAL A 418 -6.56 -16.92 7.89
CA VAL A 418 -5.88 -15.62 7.91
C VAL A 418 -5.66 -15.09 6.48
N PHE A 419 -5.25 -15.93 5.55
CA PHE A 419 -4.94 -15.56 4.17
C PHE A 419 -6.19 -15.31 3.34
N ALA A 420 -7.25 -16.11 3.54
CA ALA A 420 -8.56 -15.91 2.96
C ALA A 420 -9.11 -14.50 3.21
N SER A 421 -8.72 -13.84 4.31
CA SER A 421 -9.10 -12.46 4.61
C SER A 421 -8.73 -11.45 3.53
N ILE A 422 -7.67 -11.71 2.77
CA ILE A 422 -7.28 -10.85 1.65
C ILE A 422 -7.40 -11.53 0.29
N THR A 423 -7.43 -12.86 0.21
CA THR A 423 -7.47 -13.60 -1.06
C THR A 423 -8.86 -14.03 -1.51
N GLU A 424 -9.80 -14.19 -0.58
CA GLU A 424 -11.14 -14.73 -0.86
C GLU A 424 -12.27 -13.83 -0.36
N LEU A 425 -12.12 -13.27 0.84
CA LEU A 425 -13.10 -12.39 1.46
C LEU A 425 -12.99 -10.97 0.89
N SER A 426 -14.13 -10.28 0.85
CA SER A 426 -14.14 -8.86 0.53
C SER A 426 -13.44 -8.04 1.62
N VAL A 427 -13.21 -6.75 1.32
CA VAL A 427 -12.70 -5.74 2.27
C VAL A 427 -13.55 -5.60 3.55
N TYR A 428 -14.74 -6.22 3.63
CA TYR A 428 -15.62 -6.20 4.80
C TYR A 428 -15.72 -7.55 5.53
N GLY A 429 -14.99 -8.58 5.06
CA GLY A 429 -14.93 -9.90 5.72
C GLY A 429 -16.08 -10.86 5.40
N TYR A 430 -16.87 -10.61 4.35
CA TYR A 430 -17.91 -11.51 3.84
C TYR A 430 -17.94 -11.61 2.32
#